data_AF-A0AAI8ZGU7-F1
#
_entry.id   AF-A0AAI8ZGU7-F1
#
_cell.length_a   1.000
_cell.length_b   1.000
_cell.length_c   1.000
_cell.angle_alpha   90.00
_cell.angle_beta   90.00
_cell.angle_gamma   90.00
#
_symmetry.space_group_name_H-M   'P 1'
#
loop_
_entity.id
_entity.type
_entity.pdbx_description
1 polymer ?
#
loop_
_entity_poly.entity_id
_entity_poly.type
_entity_poly.pdbx_seq_one_letter_code
_entity_poly.pdbx_strand_id
1 'polypeptide(L)'
;MPAPESTPSDLRPRRDRRRRRRRTTVAVVGAASVLAVAAVVGTVVVNGSGSDAPASAADTEDWSEVAPTAGATEAPAPLPDGDTRALGQEVATTVGLDETAAFPGSIQARIVSVTPTSTDGGRVGELSGDAVDVRLELVNVTDAAVAVDSVAVNVFYGADRTPATPADSDTVIRGSLEPGASATGDYVFSVPAASAGAISVVVARDAGSPVVVFQ
;
A
#
# COMPACT_ATOMS: atom_id res chain seq x y z
N MET A 1 -41.91 2.60 61.86
CA MET A 1 -41.52 3.80 62.62
C MET A 1 -40.47 4.57 61.82
N PRO A 2 -40.40 5.90 61.96
CA PRO A 2 -40.47 6.85 60.86
C PRO A 2 -39.14 7.50 60.45
N ALA A 3 -39.25 8.24 59.33
CA ALA A 3 -38.37 9.22 58.67
C ALA A 3 -37.72 10.27 59.64
N PRO A 4 -36.84 11.24 59.25
CA PRO A 4 -37.00 12.02 58.00
C PRO A 4 -35.79 12.77 57.35
N GLU A 5 -36.08 13.39 56.18
CA GLU A 5 -35.69 14.75 55.73
C GLU A 5 -34.19 15.07 55.44
N SER A 6 -33.76 15.81 54.39
CA SER A 6 -34.39 16.57 53.32
C SER A 6 -33.35 16.99 52.26
N THR A 7 -33.79 17.03 50.99
CA THR A 7 -33.36 17.84 49.81
C THR A 7 -33.15 19.35 50.11
N PRO A 8 -32.67 20.26 49.21
CA PRO A 8 -32.68 20.31 47.72
C PRO A 8 -31.31 20.78 47.12
N SER A 9 -31.03 20.93 45.81
CA SER A 9 -31.68 21.76 44.78
C SER A 9 -31.13 21.48 43.37
N ASP A 10 -32.04 21.52 42.40
CA ASP A 10 -31.97 22.09 41.03
C ASP A 10 -30.76 21.74 40.12
N LEU A 11 -30.97 21.30 38.88
CA LEU A 11 -31.61 22.06 37.80
C LEU A 11 -32.11 21.14 36.67
N ARG A 12 -33.26 21.49 36.09
CA ARG A 12 -33.83 20.89 34.86
C ARG A 12 -33.09 21.37 33.60
N PRO A 13 -33.28 20.70 32.45
CA PRO A 13 -34.38 21.14 31.57
C PRO A 13 -35.27 20.00 31.01
N ARG A 14 -36.53 20.37 30.81
CA ARG A 14 -37.53 19.67 29.99
C ARG A 14 -37.22 19.86 28.51
N ARG A 15 -37.47 18.84 27.68
CA ARG A 15 -38.50 18.89 26.61
C ARG A 15 -38.71 17.54 25.93
N ASP A 16 -39.99 17.23 25.78
CA ASP A 16 -40.64 16.04 25.23
C ASP A 16 -40.22 15.74 23.77
N ARG A 17 -39.91 14.51 23.37
CA ARG A 17 -40.79 13.36 23.06
C ARG A 17 -42.00 13.67 22.17
N ARG A 18 -41.89 13.17 20.92
CA ARG A 18 -42.81 12.23 20.21
C ARG A 18 -43.36 12.70 18.85
N ARG A 19 -43.18 11.76 17.90
CA ARG A 19 -44.18 11.12 16.99
C ARG A 19 -44.30 11.61 15.53
N ARG A 20 -44.09 10.59 14.67
CA ARG A 20 -44.97 10.11 13.58
C ARG A 20 -44.90 10.80 12.20
N ARG A 21 -44.38 10.00 11.25
CA ARG A 21 -45.00 9.56 9.98
C ARG A 21 -46.26 10.31 9.52
N ARG A 22 -46.16 10.93 8.34
CA ARG A 22 -47.17 11.13 7.25
C ARG A 22 -46.40 11.83 6.10
N ARG A 23 -46.07 11.21 4.97
CA ARG A 23 -46.85 10.99 3.71
C ARG A 23 -47.73 12.20 3.31
N THR A 24 -47.73 12.49 1.99
CA THR A 24 -48.37 13.57 1.16
C THR A 24 -47.49 14.81 0.98
N THR A 25 -46.83 15.09 -0.15
CA THR A 25 -47.25 15.23 -1.57
C THR A 25 -48.33 16.29 -1.78
N VAL A 26 -48.05 17.18 -2.75
CA VAL A 26 -48.95 18.06 -3.54
C VAL A 26 -48.86 19.56 -3.25
N ALA A 27 -48.11 20.21 -4.15
CA ALA A 27 -48.47 21.39 -4.94
C ALA A 27 -49.03 22.64 -4.27
N VAL A 28 -48.21 23.71 -4.25
CA VAL A 28 -48.55 25.06 -4.74
C VAL A 28 -47.23 25.80 -4.94
N VAL A 29 -46.71 25.96 -6.17
CA VAL A 29 -46.08 27.18 -6.74
C VAL A 29 -45.84 26.88 -8.23
N GLY A 30 -46.92 26.80 -9.00
CA GLY A 30 -46.91 26.85 -10.45
C GLY A 30 -47.82 27.98 -10.86
N ALA A 31 -47.28 29.19 -11.09
CA ALA A 31 -48.02 30.29 -11.72
C ALA A 31 -47.16 31.51 -12.13
N ALA A 32 -45.82 31.49 -12.03
CA ALA A 32 -45.02 32.72 -12.24
C ALA A 32 -43.77 32.60 -13.13
N SER A 33 -43.46 31.42 -13.69
CA SER A 33 -42.18 31.18 -14.38
C SER A 33 -42.29 30.74 -15.85
N VAL A 34 -43.48 30.80 -16.46
CA VAL A 34 -43.70 30.41 -17.87
C VAL A 34 -43.81 31.61 -18.82
N LEU A 35 -43.86 32.85 -18.31
CA LEU A 35 -43.95 34.08 -19.13
C LEU A 35 -42.64 34.88 -19.24
N ALA A 36 -41.55 34.43 -18.61
CA ALA A 36 -40.23 35.05 -18.71
C ALA A 36 -39.34 34.45 -19.82
N VAL A 37 -39.72 33.30 -20.39
CA VAL A 37 -38.90 32.56 -21.37
C VAL A 37 -39.25 32.92 -22.83
N ALA A 38 -40.39 33.57 -23.09
CA ALA A 38 -40.83 33.89 -24.45
C ALA A 38 -40.47 35.31 -24.95
N ALA A 39 -39.96 36.20 -24.09
CA ALA A 39 -39.71 37.60 -24.45
C ALA A 39 -38.23 37.95 -24.71
N VAL A 40 -37.28 37.04 -24.46
CA VAL A 40 -35.85 37.24 -24.76
C VAL A 40 -35.44 36.61 -26.11
N VAL A 41 -36.33 35.82 -26.72
CA VAL A 41 -36.07 35.08 -27.97
C VAL A 41 -36.29 35.93 -29.24
N GLY A 42 -36.70 37.20 -29.13
CA GLY A 42 -37.19 37.98 -30.27
C GLY A 42 -36.35 39.14 -30.80
N THR A 43 -35.30 39.62 -30.13
CA THR A 43 -34.74 40.96 -30.44
C THR A 43 -33.22 41.06 -30.63
N VAL A 44 -32.50 39.96 -30.84
CA VAL A 44 -31.08 40.02 -31.27
C VAL A 44 -30.85 39.13 -32.50
N VAL A 45 -31.70 39.31 -33.51
CA VAL A 45 -31.46 38.83 -34.89
C VAL A 45 -31.39 40.04 -35.80
N VAL A 46 -30.38 40.90 -35.64
CA VAL A 46 -29.88 41.82 -36.67
C VAL A 46 -28.46 42.22 -36.27
N ASN A 47 -27.50 41.98 -37.17
CA ASN A 47 -26.08 42.37 -37.15
C ASN A 47 -25.10 41.49 -36.35
N GLY A 48 -24.62 40.44 -37.02
CA GLY A 48 -23.41 39.72 -36.65
C GLY A 48 -22.94 38.86 -37.82
N SER A 49 -22.38 39.52 -38.85
CA SER A 49 -21.80 38.89 -40.03
C SER A 49 -20.58 38.03 -39.67
N GLY A 50 -20.73 36.72 -39.88
CA GLY A 50 -19.76 35.76 -40.40
C GLY A 50 -18.30 35.83 -39.95
N SER A 51 -17.90 34.86 -39.12
CA SER A 51 -16.76 33.97 -39.34
C SER A 51 -16.81 32.87 -38.27
N ASP A 52 -17.49 31.76 -38.55
CA ASP A 52 -17.40 30.54 -37.77
C ASP A 52 -15.99 29.95 -37.96
N ALA A 53 -15.08 30.28 -37.06
CA ALA A 53 -13.86 29.53 -36.88
C ALA A 53 -14.23 28.23 -36.14
N PRO A 54 -13.89 27.04 -36.65
CA PRO A 54 -14.08 25.82 -35.88
C PRO A 54 -13.22 25.92 -34.62
N ALA A 55 -13.84 25.69 -33.46
CA ALA A 55 -13.12 25.52 -32.21
C ALA A 55 -12.11 24.39 -32.40
N SER A 56 -10.82 24.71 -32.30
CA SER A 56 -9.74 23.75 -32.33
C SER A 56 -10.04 22.67 -31.28
N ALA A 57 -10.17 21.43 -31.73
CA ALA A 57 -10.23 20.28 -30.84
C ALA A 57 -9.01 20.36 -29.92
N ALA A 58 -9.23 20.30 -28.61
CA ALA A 58 -8.15 20.18 -27.65
C ALA A 58 -7.36 18.92 -28.01
N ASP A 59 -6.04 19.05 -28.12
CA ASP A 59 -5.10 17.94 -28.21
C ASP A 59 -5.43 16.95 -27.09
N THR A 60 -6.05 15.83 -27.46
CA THR A 60 -6.14 14.67 -26.58
C THR A 60 -4.76 14.07 -26.62
N GLU A 61 -3.93 14.39 -25.64
CA GLU A 61 -2.63 13.73 -25.49
C GLU A 61 -2.89 12.22 -25.40
N ASP A 62 -2.40 11.50 -26.40
CA ASP A 62 -2.46 10.06 -26.46
C ASP A 62 -1.49 9.52 -25.41
N TRP A 63 -2.01 9.25 -24.21
CA TRP A 63 -1.26 8.64 -23.11
C TRP A 63 -0.88 7.18 -23.38
N SER A 64 -1.14 6.65 -24.57
CA SER A 64 -0.81 5.27 -24.96
C SER A 64 0.66 5.06 -25.30
N GLU A 65 1.47 6.13 -25.43
CA GLU A 65 2.85 6.04 -25.95
C GLU A 65 3.94 6.37 -24.92
N VAL A 66 3.79 5.86 -23.70
CA VAL A 66 4.95 5.61 -22.83
C VAL A 66 4.95 4.15 -22.42
N ALA A 67 4.97 3.25 -23.40
CA ALA A 67 5.34 1.87 -23.13
C ALA A 67 6.83 1.88 -22.78
N PRO A 68 7.25 1.53 -21.55
CA PRO A 68 8.66 1.37 -21.26
C PRO A 68 9.21 0.32 -22.22
N THR A 69 10.25 0.69 -22.97
CA THR A 69 11.01 -0.30 -23.73
C THR A 69 11.47 -1.35 -22.73
N ALA A 70 11.10 -2.61 -22.96
CA ALA A 70 11.57 -3.75 -22.19
C ALA A 70 13.07 -3.95 -22.45
N GLY A 71 13.89 -3.11 -21.81
CA GLY A 71 15.30 -3.38 -21.60
C GLY A 71 15.43 -4.36 -20.45
N ALA A 72 16.47 -5.20 -20.48
CA ALA A 72 16.83 -5.98 -19.31
C ALA A 72 17.09 -5.01 -18.15
N THR A 73 16.33 -5.15 -17.06
CA THR A 73 16.59 -4.39 -15.85
C THR A 73 17.95 -4.81 -15.30
N GLU A 74 18.85 -3.85 -15.12
CA GLU A 74 20.15 -4.09 -14.51
C GLU A 74 20.00 -4.39 -13.02
N ALA A 75 20.78 -5.35 -12.51
CA ALA A 75 20.78 -5.69 -11.09
C ALA A 75 21.33 -4.53 -10.24
N PRO A 76 20.86 -4.37 -9.00
CA PRO A 76 21.40 -3.37 -8.09
C PRO A 76 22.87 -3.67 -7.76
N ALA A 77 23.72 -2.64 -7.78
CA ALA A 77 25.12 -2.77 -7.36
C ALA A 77 25.20 -3.20 -5.89
N PRO A 78 26.12 -4.11 -5.51
CA PRO A 78 26.21 -4.60 -4.14
C PRO A 78 26.36 -3.48 -3.10
N LEU A 79 25.64 -3.58 -1.98
CA LEU A 79 25.80 -2.65 -0.86
C LEU A 79 27.00 -3.05 -0.01
N PRO A 80 27.89 -2.10 0.34
CA PRO A 80 28.99 -2.39 1.23
C PRO A 80 28.51 -2.54 2.68
N ASP A 81 29.17 -3.42 3.42
CA ASP A 81 28.97 -3.59 4.85
C ASP A 81 29.17 -2.26 5.60
N GLY A 82 28.33 -2.01 6.60
CA GLY A 82 28.29 -0.78 7.37
C GLY A 82 27.64 0.41 6.66
N ASP A 83 27.19 0.29 5.40
CA ASP A 83 26.46 1.38 4.76
C ASP A 83 25.10 1.61 5.44
N THR A 84 24.73 2.88 5.56
CA THR A 84 23.45 3.33 6.13
C THR A 84 22.68 4.21 5.16
N ARG A 85 23.33 4.68 4.08
CA ARG A 85 22.77 5.72 3.20
C ARG A 85 21.65 5.17 2.33
N ALA A 86 21.79 3.95 1.82
CA ALA A 86 20.83 3.36 0.90
C ALA A 86 19.53 2.91 1.58
N LEU A 87 19.62 2.33 2.79
CA LEU A 87 18.48 1.68 3.45
C LEU A 87 17.99 2.41 4.71
N GLY A 88 18.71 3.44 5.18
CA GLY A 88 18.42 4.09 6.46
C GLY A 88 18.70 3.21 7.69
N GLN A 89 19.22 2.00 7.47
CA GLN A 89 19.68 1.04 8.47
C GLN A 89 21.08 0.57 8.08
N GLU A 90 21.89 0.21 9.07
CA GLU A 90 23.22 -0.34 8.85
C GLU A 90 23.13 -1.69 8.15
N VAL A 91 23.88 -1.87 7.06
CA VAL A 91 24.06 -3.16 6.40
C VAL A 91 25.05 -4.00 7.21
N ALA A 92 24.58 -5.03 7.90
CA ALA A 92 25.46 -5.95 8.64
C ALA A 92 26.33 -6.78 7.70
N THR A 93 25.71 -7.29 6.63
CA THR A 93 26.40 -8.04 5.57
C THR A 93 25.58 -8.04 4.30
N THR A 94 26.28 -8.06 3.17
CA THR A 94 25.75 -8.35 1.84
C THR A 94 26.27 -9.71 1.36
N VAL A 95 25.36 -10.57 0.91
CA VAL A 95 25.66 -11.90 0.36
C VAL A 95 24.91 -12.15 -0.95
N GLY A 96 25.27 -13.21 -1.67
CA GLY A 96 24.54 -13.66 -2.86
C GLY A 96 23.12 -14.14 -2.53
N LEU A 97 22.20 -14.08 -3.50
CA LEU A 97 20.81 -14.60 -3.33
C LEU A 97 20.73 -16.07 -2.89
N ASP A 98 21.72 -16.90 -3.20
CA ASP A 98 21.79 -18.33 -2.84
C ASP A 98 22.68 -18.64 -1.63
N GLU A 99 23.26 -17.60 -1.01
CA GLU A 99 24.14 -17.73 0.14
C GLU A 99 23.38 -17.65 1.47
N THR A 100 24.07 -18.00 2.56
CA THR A 100 23.56 -17.85 3.93
C THR A 100 24.12 -16.58 4.56
N ALA A 101 23.25 -15.71 5.05
CA ALA A 101 23.63 -14.54 5.84
C ALA A 101 23.47 -14.81 7.35
N ALA A 102 24.40 -14.33 8.17
CA ALA A 102 24.29 -14.42 9.62
C ALA A 102 23.90 -13.06 10.20
N PHE A 103 22.89 -13.06 11.08
CA PHE A 103 22.71 -11.97 12.05
C PHE A 103 23.64 -12.25 13.23
N PRO A 104 24.65 -11.39 13.49
CA PRO A 104 25.65 -11.65 14.52
C PRO A 104 25.02 -12.02 15.88
N GLY A 105 25.37 -13.19 16.41
CA GLY A 105 24.91 -13.66 17.71
C GLY A 105 23.44 -14.07 17.79
N SER A 106 22.77 -14.36 16.67
CA SER A 106 21.35 -14.69 16.67
C SER A 106 20.98 -15.82 15.68
N ILE A 107 20.42 -15.46 14.53
CA ILE A 107 19.84 -16.38 13.56
C ILE A 107 20.64 -16.32 12.27
N GLN A 108 20.59 -17.40 11.49
CA GLN A 108 21.02 -17.40 10.09
C GLN A 108 19.80 -17.29 9.20
N ALA A 109 19.95 -16.60 8.08
CA ALA A 109 18.93 -16.40 7.07
C ALA A 109 19.42 -16.90 5.72
N ARG A 110 18.53 -17.52 4.95
CA ARG A 110 18.80 -18.00 3.59
C ARG A 110 17.57 -17.83 2.71
N ILE A 111 17.74 -17.34 1.49
CA ILE A 111 16.69 -17.38 0.48
C ILE A 111 16.70 -18.78 -0.14
N VAL A 112 15.65 -19.55 0.11
CA VAL A 112 15.49 -20.92 -0.41
C VAL A 112 15.12 -20.90 -1.89
N SER A 113 14.28 -19.94 -2.28
CA SER A 113 13.86 -19.75 -3.67
C SER A 113 13.31 -18.36 -3.90
N VAL A 114 13.50 -17.85 -5.13
CA VAL A 114 12.78 -16.70 -5.68
C VAL A 114 12.00 -17.20 -6.89
N THR A 115 10.68 -17.19 -6.82
CA THR A 115 9.81 -17.77 -7.86
C THR A 115 8.93 -16.68 -8.46
N PRO A 116 8.97 -16.43 -9.78
CA PRO A 116 7.99 -15.56 -10.42
C PRO A 116 6.57 -16.07 -10.20
N THR A 117 5.66 -15.18 -9.86
CA THR A 117 4.26 -15.46 -9.58
C THR A 117 3.39 -14.26 -9.98
N SER A 118 2.11 -14.26 -9.62
CA SER A 118 1.21 -13.14 -9.78
C SER A 118 0.38 -12.92 -8.52
N THR A 119 0.04 -11.67 -8.21
CA THR A 119 -0.99 -11.32 -7.22
C THR A 119 -2.26 -10.87 -7.93
N ASP A 120 -3.41 -11.20 -7.34
CA ASP A 120 -4.73 -10.81 -7.85
C ASP A 120 -5.21 -9.46 -7.29
N GLY A 121 -4.49 -8.84 -6.35
CA GLY A 121 -4.92 -7.57 -5.74
C GLY A 121 -6.18 -7.71 -4.90
N GLY A 122 -6.26 -8.76 -4.08
CA GLY A 122 -7.48 -9.16 -3.36
C GLY A 122 -7.90 -8.20 -2.24
N ARG A 123 -6.97 -7.37 -1.74
CA ARG A 123 -7.24 -6.39 -0.67
C ARG A 123 -7.22 -4.94 -1.18
N VAL A 124 -7.89 -4.06 -0.45
CA VAL A 124 -7.90 -2.61 -0.75
C VAL A 124 -6.46 -2.08 -0.68
N GLY A 125 -5.98 -1.53 -1.79
CA GLY A 125 -4.62 -1.01 -1.92
C GLY A 125 -3.58 -2.04 -2.37
N GLU A 126 -3.98 -3.30 -2.56
CA GLU A 126 -3.13 -4.31 -3.21
C GLU A 126 -3.25 -4.17 -4.73
N LEU A 127 -2.12 -4.29 -5.43
CA LEU A 127 -2.05 -4.20 -6.89
C LEU A 127 -2.07 -5.61 -7.47
N SER A 128 -2.89 -5.84 -8.50
CA SER A 128 -2.82 -7.08 -9.28
C SER A 128 -1.67 -7.00 -10.29
N GLY A 129 -1.03 -8.13 -10.61
CA GLY A 129 0.00 -8.22 -11.65
C GLY A 129 1.15 -9.14 -11.32
N ASP A 130 2.26 -8.95 -12.03
CA ASP A 130 3.49 -9.72 -11.86
C ASP A 130 4.08 -9.53 -10.45
N ALA A 131 4.55 -10.64 -9.89
CA ALA A 131 5.13 -10.68 -8.56
C ALA A 131 6.26 -11.70 -8.48
N VAL A 132 6.98 -11.67 -7.36
CA VAL A 132 7.94 -12.70 -6.96
C VAL A 132 7.55 -13.22 -5.58
N ASP A 133 7.60 -14.54 -5.43
CA ASP A 133 7.53 -15.24 -4.14
C ASP A 133 8.97 -15.52 -3.66
N VAL A 134 9.35 -14.87 -2.58
CA VAL A 134 10.63 -15.05 -1.90
C VAL A 134 10.42 -15.98 -0.70
N ARG A 135 10.90 -17.22 -0.82
CA ARG A 135 10.90 -18.18 0.29
C ARG A 135 12.15 -17.98 1.13
N LEU A 136 11.95 -17.50 2.36
CA LEU A 136 13.00 -17.30 3.35
C LEU A 136 13.03 -18.46 4.33
N GLU A 137 14.23 -18.91 4.70
CA GLU A 137 14.47 -19.78 5.85
C GLU A 137 15.26 -19.03 6.92
N LEU A 138 14.83 -19.19 8.17
CA LEU A 138 15.57 -18.75 9.35
C LEU A 138 15.96 -19.95 10.19
N VAL A 139 17.19 -19.95 10.70
CA VAL A 139 17.71 -20.98 11.61
C VAL A 139 18.21 -20.32 12.88
N ASN A 140 17.73 -20.77 14.04
CA ASN A 140 18.26 -20.33 15.33
C ASN A 140 19.57 -21.07 15.64
N VAL A 141 20.67 -20.33 15.64
CA VAL A 141 22.01 -20.88 15.92
C VAL A 141 22.49 -20.57 17.34
N THR A 142 21.59 -20.05 18.19
CA THR A 142 21.85 -19.81 19.61
C THR A 142 21.44 -20.99 20.48
N ASP A 143 21.78 -20.93 21.76
CA ASP A 143 21.38 -21.87 22.81
C ASP A 143 20.10 -21.45 23.55
N ALA A 144 19.45 -20.37 23.12
CA ALA A 144 18.20 -19.86 23.70
C ALA A 144 17.09 -19.74 22.64
N ALA A 145 15.83 -19.70 23.09
CA ALA A 145 14.71 -19.44 22.19
C ALA A 145 14.80 -18.02 21.61
N VAL A 146 14.53 -17.87 20.31
CA VAL A 146 14.58 -16.59 19.59
C VAL A 146 13.21 -16.27 19.01
N ALA A 147 12.61 -15.15 19.44
CA ALA A 147 11.42 -14.60 18.82
C ALA A 147 11.72 -14.13 17.39
N VAL A 148 10.80 -14.43 16.47
CA VAL A 148 10.91 -14.10 15.03
C VAL A 148 9.68 -13.33 14.51
N ASP A 149 8.75 -12.95 15.39
CA ASP A 149 7.57 -12.14 15.03
C ASP A 149 7.92 -10.73 14.50
N SER A 150 9.10 -10.22 14.85
CA SER A 150 9.59 -8.90 14.42
C SER A 150 10.33 -8.92 13.08
N VAL A 151 10.54 -10.09 12.49
CA VAL A 151 11.29 -10.21 11.23
C VAL A 151 10.51 -9.54 10.09
N ALA A 152 11.16 -8.59 9.44
CA ALA A 152 10.66 -7.90 8.28
C ALA A 152 11.50 -8.24 7.05
N VAL A 153 10.82 -8.50 5.94
CA VAL A 153 11.43 -8.72 4.63
C VAL A 153 11.00 -7.57 3.72
N ASN A 154 11.94 -6.98 3.01
CA ASN A 154 11.70 -5.98 1.99
C ASN A 154 12.39 -6.40 0.71
N VAL A 155 11.75 -6.17 -0.43
CA VAL A 155 12.35 -6.44 -1.74
C VAL A 155 12.49 -5.13 -2.49
N PHE A 156 13.63 -4.97 -3.16
CA PHE A 156 13.87 -3.88 -4.09
C PHE A 156 14.23 -4.47 -5.44
N TYR A 157 13.94 -3.76 -6.52
CA TYR A 157 14.27 -4.21 -7.87
C TYR A 157 14.93 -3.11 -8.71
N GLY A 158 15.77 -3.56 -9.65
CA GLY A 158 16.53 -2.72 -10.56
C GLY A 158 17.69 -1.96 -9.91
N ALA A 159 18.51 -1.34 -10.77
CA ALA A 159 19.68 -0.57 -10.38
C ALA A 159 19.36 0.55 -9.38
N ASP A 160 18.20 1.20 -9.54
CA ASP A 160 17.74 2.28 -8.68
C ASP A 160 17.18 1.80 -7.32
N ARG A 161 17.15 0.48 -7.08
CA ARG A 161 16.57 -0.13 -5.87
C ARG A 161 15.14 0.37 -5.63
N THR A 162 14.28 0.24 -6.63
CA THR A 162 12.88 0.61 -6.48
C THR A 162 12.21 -0.31 -5.45
N PRO A 163 11.56 0.22 -4.39
CA PRO A 163 10.88 -0.61 -3.41
C PRO A 163 9.74 -1.40 -4.05
N ALA A 164 9.72 -2.72 -3.83
CA ALA A 164 8.63 -3.57 -4.26
C ALA A 164 7.45 -3.43 -3.29
N THR A 165 6.22 -3.52 -3.81
CA THR A 165 5.01 -3.45 -2.99
C THR A 165 4.71 -4.84 -2.43
N PRO A 166 4.59 -5.04 -1.11
CA PRO A 166 4.24 -6.34 -0.54
C PRO A 166 2.81 -6.72 -0.94
N ALA A 167 2.64 -8.01 -1.24
CA ALA A 167 1.36 -8.66 -1.43
C ALA A 167 1.10 -9.65 -0.28
N ASP A 168 -0.14 -10.10 -0.13
CA ASP A 168 -0.46 -11.02 0.95
C ASP A 168 0.15 -12.42 0.76
N SER A 169 0.48 -13.05 1.88
CA SER A 169 0.96 -14.43 1.95
C SER A 169 0.44 -15.10 3.21
N ASP A 170 0.05 -16.37 3.08
CA ASP A 170 -0.50 -17.17 4.18
C ASP A 170 0.59 -17.86 5.02
N THR A 171 1.84 -17.89 4.55
CA THR A 171 2.91 -18.74 5.12
C THR A 171 4.09 -17.94 5.69
N VAL A 172 3.92 -16.66 6.00
CA VAL A 172 4.99 -15.84 6.59
C VAL A 172 5.48 -16.39 7.95
N ILE A 173 6.77 -16.23 8.24
CA ILE A 173 7.37 -16.70 9.51
C ILE A 173 6.80 -15.93 10.70
N ARG A 174 6.43 -16.65 11.77
CA ARG A 174 5.90 -16.10 13.03
C ARG A 174 6.30 -16.97 14.23
N GLY A 175 6.18 -16.42 15.43
CA GLY A 175 6.40 -17.10 16.70
C GLY A 175 7.84 -17.05 17.19
N SER A 176 8.33 -18.19 17.68
CA SER A 176 9.66 -18.32 18.26
C SER A 176 10.34 -19.59 17.77
N LEU A 177 11.65 -19.53 17.56
CA LEU A 177 12.50 -20.65 17.21
C LEU A 177 13.24 -21.14 18.45
N GLU A 178 13.04 -22.40 18.81
CA GLU A 178 13.86 -23.08 19.82
C GLU A 178 15.33 -23.21 19.35
N PRO A 179 16.29 -23.50 20.25
CA PRO A 179 17.68 -23.72 19.88
C PRO A 179 17.83 -24.77 18.76
N GLY A 180 18.50 -24.42 17.67
CA GLY A 180 18.68 -25.28 16.50
C GLY A 180 17.45 -25.47 15.61
N ALA A 181 16.29 -24.89 15.96
CA ALA A 181 15.10 -24.97 15.14
C ALA A 181 15.18 -24.04 13.92
N SER A 182 14.42 -24.38 12.88
CA SER A 182 14.26 -23.54 11.70
C SER A 182 12.78 -23.29 11.39
N ALA A 183 12.51 -22.20 10.67
CA ALA A 183 11.22 -21.91 10.07
C ALA A 183 11.41 -21.37 8.66
N THR A 184 10.45 -21.68 7.80
CA THR A 184 10.37 -21.17 6.43
C THR A 184 9.10 -20.35 6.25
N GLY A 185 9.17 -19.31 5.43
CA GLY A 185 7.97 -18.61 5.00
C GLY A 185 8.10 -17.95 3.64
N ASP A 186 6.95 -17.74 3.01
CA ASP A 186 6.84 -17.16 1.68
C ASP A 186 6.47 -15.67 1.79
N TYR A 187 7.19 -14.82 1.08
CA TYR A 187 6.98 -13.37 1.07
C TYR A 187 6.79 -12.91 -0.37
N VAL A 188 5.57 -12.47 -0.69
CA VAL A 188 5.20 -12.11 -2.05
C VAL A 188 5.32 -10.60 -2.24
N PHE A 189 5.97 -10.18 -3.33
CA PHE A 189 6.13 -8.77 -3.68
C PHE A 189 5.80 -8.52 -5.15
N SER A 190 5.07 -7.45 -5.42
CA SER A 190 4.81 -6.96 -6.78
C SER A 190 6.10 -6.45 -7.40
N VAL A 191 6.55 -7.11 -8.47
CA VAL A 191 7.78 -6.80 -9.20
C VAL A 191 7.48 -7.02 -10.68
N PRO A 192 7.74 -6.02 -11.56
CA PRO A 192 7.54 -6.20 -12.99
C PRO A 192 8.31 -7.41 -13.51
N ALA A 193 7.72 -8.21 -14.41
CA ALA A 193 8.37 -9.42 -14.93
C ALA A 193 9.79 -9.19 -15.48
N ALA A 194 10.02 -8.04 -16.14
CA ALA A 194 11.33 -7.65 -16.66
C ALA A 194 12.41 -7.43 -15.58
N SER A 195 12.01 -7.24 -14.32
CA SER A 195 12.89 -6.97 -13.18
C SER A 195 12.97 -8.13 -12.19
N ALA A 196 12.26 -9.24 -12.42
CA ALA A 196 12.21 -10.38 -11.50
C ALA A 196 13.59 -11.05 -11.27
N GLY A 197 14.52 -10.92 -12.23
CA GLY A 197 15.90 -11.41 -12.11
C GLY A 197 16.90 -10.37 -11.56
N ALA A 198 16.45 -9.17 -11.23
CA ALA A 198 17.28 -8.05 -10.83
C ALA A 198 16.78 -7.48 -9.50
N ILE A 199 16.67 -8.34 -8.48
CA ILE A 199 16.14 -7.99 -7.16
C ILE A 199 17.23 -7.98 -6.09
N SER A 200 16.99 -7.25 -5.01
CA SER A 200 17.70 -7.41 -3.75
C SER A 200 16.71 -7.59 -2.62
N VAL A 201 16.94 -8.57 -1.75
CA VAL A 201 16.11 -8.87 -0.58
C VAL A 201 16.83 -8.34 0.67
N VAL A 202 16.14 -7.54 1.46
CA VAL A 202 16.63 -6.99 2.73
C VAL A 202 15.83 -7.63 3.85
N VAL A 203 16.53 -8.28 4.78
CA VAL A 203 15.92 -8.91 5.95
C VAL A 203 16.36 -8.15 7.20
N ALA A 204 15.39 -7.68 7.97
CA ALA A 204 15.60 -7.03 9.26
C ALA A 204 15.01 -7.92 10.35
N ARG A 205 15.77 -8.19 11.41
CA ARG A 205 15.27 -8.98 12.56
C ARG A 205 14.37 -8.16 13.46
N ASP A 206 14.79 -6.93 13.76
CA ASP A 206 14.10 -6.02 14.67
C ASP A 206 14.20 -4.60 14.12
N ALA A 207 13.21 -3.76 14.44
CA ALA A 207 13.23 -2.36 14.07
C ALA A 207 14.49 -1.67 14.62
N GLY A 208 15.23 -1.00 13.72
CA GLY A 208 16.45 -0.27 14.07
C GLY A 208 17.70 -1.13 14.24
N SER A 209 17.61 -2.46 14.11
CA SER A 209 18.80 -3.33 14.07
C SER A 209 19.46 -3.29 12.69
N PRO A 210 20.76 -3.64 12.60
CA PRO A 210 21.40 -3.88 11.32
C PRO A 210 20.66 -4.93 10.48
N VAL A 211 20.67 -4.75 9.17
CA VAL A 211 19.97 -5.60 8.20
C VAL A 211 20.95 -6.48 7.43
N VAL A 212 20.48 -7.62 6.95
CA VAL A 212 21.23 -8.45 5.99
C VAL A 212 20.64 -8.27 4.60
N VAL A 213 21.50 -8.26 3.58
CA VAL A 213 21.11 -8.02 2.18
C VAL A 213 21.51 -9.21 1.32
N PHE A 214 20.58 -9.71 0.52
CA PHE A 214 20.78 -10.73 -0.50
C PHE A 214 20.59 -10.11 -1.88
N GLN A 215 21.53 -10.26 -2.81
CA GLN A 215 21.42 -9.73 -4.18
C GLN A 215 22.31 -10.45 -5.19
#